data_AF-A0A517NMW8-F1
#
_entry.id   AF-A0A517NMW8-F1
#
_cell.length_a   1.000
_cell.length_b   1.000
_cell.length_c   1.000
_cell.angle_alpha   90.00
_cell.angle_beta   90.00
_cell.angle_gamma   90.00
#
_symmetry.space_group_name_H-M   'P 1'
#
loop_
_entity.id
_entity.type
_entity.pdbx_description
1 polymer ?
#
loop_
_entity_poly.entity_id
_entity_poly.type
_entity_poly.pdbx_seq_one_letter_code
_entity_poly.pdbx_strand_id
1 'polypeptide(L)' 'MNTATLCPPEPQSVKSTSLENADAMLIALRSQRYVVVRRDRPLRLVPAERVCKRVRDLKPGDEVFYNGRRDEVLSLCVY' A
#
# COMPACT_ATOMS: atom_id res chain seq x y z
N MET A 1 16.89 -23.19 -42.72
CA MET A 1 15.62 -22.73 -42.11
C MET A 1 15.89 -22.59 -40.62
N ASN A 2 16.12 -21.37 -40.13
CA ASN A 2 16.55 -21.16 -38.75
C ASN A 2 15.35 -20.66 -37.93
N THR A 3 14.82 -21.55 -37.09
CA THR A 3 13.74 -21.23 -36.16
C THR A 3 14.33 -20.49 -34.97
N ALA A 4 14.24 -19.17 -34.97
CA ALA A 4 14.55 -18.37 -33.79
C ALA A 4 13.41 -18.57 -32.77
N THR A 5 13.70 -19.32 -31.70
CA THR A 5 12.81 -19.47 -30.55
C THR A 5 12.65 -18.09 -29.90
N LEU A 6 11.49 -17.46 -30.06
CA LEU A 6 11.10 -16.27 -29.33
C LEU A 6 10.92 -16.65 -27.86
N CYS A 7 11.84 -16.24 -26.99
CA CYS A 7 11.59 -16.25 -25.55
C CYS A 7 10.38 -15.34 -25.26
N PRO A 8 9.38 -15.77 -24.48
CA PRO A 8 8.34 -14.87 -24.04
C PRO A 8 8.97 -13.75 -23.20
N PRO A 9 8.54 -12.48 -23.33
CA PRO A 9 8.99 -11.44 -22.42
C PRO A 9 8.51 -11.82 -21.02
N GLU A 10 9.44 -12.17 -20.13
CA GLU A 10 9.13 -12.26 -18.72
C GLU A 10 8.59 -10.90 -18.27
N PRO A 11 7.38 -10.82 -17.69
CA PRO A 11 6.96 -9.58 -17.07
C PRO A 11 7.91 -9.35 -15.90
N GLN A 12 8.86 -8.43 -16.07
CA GLN A 12 9.68 -7.91 -14.98
C GLN A 12 8.81 -7.03 -14.08
N SER A 13 7.85 -7.66 -13.39
CA SER A 13 7.26 -7.10 -12.20
C SER A 13 8.13 -7.57 -11.05
N VAL A 14 9.28 -6.92 -10.87
CA VAL A 14 9.95 -6.92 -9.57
C VAL A 14 9.04 -6.14 -8.63
N LYS A 15 8.01 -6.81 -8.11
CA LYS A 15 7.18 -6.25 -7.05
C LYS A 15 8.13 -5.99 -5.90
N SER A 16 8.30 -4.72 -5.55
CA SER A 16 8.83 -4.36 -4.24
C SER A 16 7.90 -4.98 -3.19
N THR A 17 8.24 -6.17 -2.72
CA THR A 17 7.46 -6.95 -1.74
C THR A 17 7.56 -6.37 -0.33
N SER A 18 8.35 -5.31 -0.12
CA SER A 18 8.47 -4.60 1.13
C SER A 18 7.75 -3.24 1.08
N LEU A 19 7.02 -2.94 2.16
CA LEU A 19 6.36 -1.64 2.42
C LEU A 19 7.31 -0.43 2.34
N GLU A 20 8.61 -0.66 2.49
CA GLU A 20 9.64 0.38 2.45
C GLU A 20 9.94 0.87 1.03
N ASN A 21 9.86 -0.03 0.03
CA ASN A 21 10.25 0.22 -1.36
C ASN A 21 9.05 0.38 -2.31
N ALA A 22 7.83 0.34 -1.80
CA ALA A 22 6.62 0.55 -2.60
C ALA A 22 6.44 2.03 -2.98
N ASP A 23 6.05 2.26 -4.23
CA ASP A 23 5.70 3.59 -4.75
C ASP A 23 4.33 4.03 -4.21
N ALA A 24 3.43 3.05 -4.05
CA ALA A 24 2.12 3.26 -3.47
C ALA A 24 1.69 2.11 -2.55
N MET A 25 0.80 2.44 -1.62
CA MET A 25 0.10 1.47 -0.78
C MET A 25 -1.40 1.72 -0.89
N LEU A 26 -2.14 0.65 -1.18
CA LEU A 26 -3.60 0.63 -1.15
C LEU A 26 -4.04 0.09 0.21
N ILE A 27 -4.80 0.89 0.95
CA ILE A 27 -5.33 0.54 2.27
C ILE A 27 -6.85 0.44 2.17
N ALA A 28 -7.42 -0.70 2.53
CA ALA A 28 -8.86 -0.86 2.70
C ALA A 28 -9.20 -0.60 4.17
N LEU A 29 -10.21 0.25 4.40
CA LEU A 29 -10.74 0.55 5.73
C LEU A 29 -12.00 -0.25 6.03
N ARG A 30 -12.33 -0.47 7.30
CA ARG A 30 -13.55 -1.17 7.71
C ARG A 30 -14.81 -0.45 7.23
N SER A 31 -14.77 0.88 7.07
CA SER A 31 -15.84 1.64 6.41
C SER A 31 -16.01 1.39 4.90
N GLN A 32 -15.31 0.40 4.34
CA GLN A 32 -15.30 0.05 2.90
C GLN A 32 -14.73 1.15 2.01
N ARG A 33 -13.94 2.07 2.58
CA ARG A 33 -13.17 3.07 1.83
C ARG A 33 -11.81 2.51 1.44
N TYR A 34 -11.34 2.92 0.27
CA TYR A 34 -10.00 2.61 -0.21
C TYR A 34 -9.16 3.88 -0.24
N VAL A 35 -7.99 3.83 0.39
CA VAL A 35 -7.05 4.94 0.47
C VAL A 35 -5.76 4.55 -0.25
N VAL A 36 -5.37 5.35 -1.23
CA VAL A 36 -4.07 5.22 -1.88
C VAL A 36 -3.10 6.19 -1.23
N VAL A 37 -2.06 5.64 -0.63
CA VAL A 37 -0.94 6.38 -0.05
C VAL A 37 0.21 6.31 -1.04
N ARG A 38 0.72 7.46 -1.47
CA ARG A 38 1.91 7.56 -2.33
C ARG A 38 3.05 8.17 -1.56
N ARG A 39 4.29 7.79 -1.90
CA ARG A 39 5.50 8.27 -1.23
C ARG A 39 5.70 9.80 -1.32
N ASP A 40 5.30 10.40 -2.42
CA ASP A 40 5.57 11.79 -2.81
C ASP A 40 4.37 12.73 -2.59
N ARG A 41 3.29 12.27 -1.95
CA ARG A 41 2.06 13.03 -1.77
C ARG A 41 1.70 13.25 -0.29
N PRO A 42 0.99 14.35 0.03
CA PRO A 42 0.49 14.58 1.38
C PRO A 42 -0.40 13.42 1.86
N LEU A 43 -0.16 12.98 3.10
CA LEU A 43 -0.92 11.91 3.73
C LEU A 43 -2.28 12.44 4.21
N ARG A 44 -3.36 11.77 3.79
CA ARG A 44 -4.73 12.01 4.30
C ARG A 44 -5.16 11.01 5.38
N LEU A 45 -4.25 10.11 5.73
CA LEU A 45 -4.46 9.01 6.65
C LEU A 45 -3.32 9.02 7.66
N VAL A 46 -3.67 9.05 8.95
CA VAL A 46 -2.71 9.08 10.05
C VAL A 46 -3.07 7.98 11.06
N PRO A 47 -2.09 7.27 11.65
CA PRO A 47 -2.38 6.31 12.71
C PRO A 47 -3.02 7.00 13.92
N ALA A 48 -3.95 6.32 14.58
CA ALA A 48 -4.65 6.84 15.77
C ALA A 48 -3.91 6.52 17.09
N GLU A 49 -2.85 5.71 17.03
CA GLU A 49 -2.01 5.39 18.18
C GLU A 49 -1.23 6.62 18.68
N ARG A 50 -0.99 6.68 20.00
CA ARG A 50 -0.26 7.78 20.66
C ARG A 50 1.24 7.80 20.34
N VAL A 51 1.79 6.69 19.85
CA VAL A 51 3.15 6.61 19.33
C VAL A 51 3.06 6.89 17.84
N CYS A 52 3.85 7.84 17.31
CA CYS A 52 3.84 8.23 15.89
C CYS A 52 4.32 7.10 14.98
N LYS A 53 3.49 6.06 14.83
CA LYS A 53 3.67 4.95 13.91
C LYS A 53 3.68 5.49 12.50
N ARG A 54 4.52 4.96 11.61
CA ARG A 54 4.48 5.38 10.21
C ARG A 54 3.30 4.71 9.54
N VAL A 55 2.72 5.37 8.54
CA VAL A 55 1.63 4.79 7.72
C VAL A 55 2.08 3.48 7.05
N ARG A 56 3.39 3.33 6.79
CA ARG A 56 3.99 2.10 6.25
C ARG A 56 4.05 0.94 7.24
N ASP A 57 3.92 1.21 8.54
CA ASP A 57 3.96 0.17 9.58
C ASP A 57 2.54 -0.30 9.97
N LEU A 58 1.51 0.20 9.27
CA LEU A 58 0.13 -0.15 9.52
C LEU A 58 -0.13 -1.64 9.23
N LYS A 59 -0.98 -2.23 10.05
CA LYS A 59 -1.44 -3.61 9.96
C LYS A 59 -2.97 -3.67 9.99
N PRO A 60 -3.58 -4.75 9.48
CA PRO A 60 -4.99 -5.01 9.72
C PRO A 60 -5.32 -4.96 11.22
N GLY A 61 -6.40 -4.28 11.58
CA GLY A 61 -6.81 -4.02 12.95
C GLY A 61 -6.30 -2.71 13.54
N ASP A 62 -5.34 -2.04 12.91
CA ASP A 62 -4.85 -0.75 13.38
C ASP A 62 -5.91 0.34 13.20
N GLU A 63 -6.04 1.20 14.21
CA GLU A 63 -6.90 2.37 14.14
C GLU A 63 -6.20 3.54 13.45
N VAL A 64 -6.94 4.24 12.62
CA VAL A 64 -6.46 5.36 11.83
C VAL A 64 -7.47 6.50 11.84
N PHE A 65 -7.00 7.72 11.63
CA PHE A 65 -7.85 8.84 11.25
C PHE A 65 -7.73 9.09 9.75
N TYR A 66 -8.86 9.02 9.07
CA TYR A 66 -9.00 9.39 7.66
C TYR A 66 -9.89 10.62 7.54
N ASN A 67 -9.36 11.71 7.00
CA ASN A 67 -10.07 13.01 6.92
C ASN A 67 -10.71 13.44 8.27
N GLY A 68 -9.99 13.23 9.38
CA GLY A 68 -10.46 13.58 10.72
C GLY A 68 -11.49 12.63 11.35
N ARG A 69 -11.88 11.55 10.67
CA ARG A 69 -12.75 10.51 11.22
C ARG A 69 -11.96 9.25 11.58
N ARG A 70 -12.24 8.67 12.74
CA ARG A 70 -11.64 7.41 13.18
C ARG A 70 -12.20 6.25 12.36
N ASP A 71 -11.32 5.34 11.98
CA ASP A 71 -11.60 4.14 11.20
C ASP A 71 -10.57 3.05 11.57
N GLU A 72 -10.73 1.87 10.99
CA GLU A 72 -9.83 0.73 11.21
C GLU A 72 -9.33 0.19 9.87
N VAL A 73 -8.06 -0.20 9.81
CA VAL A 73 -7.46 -0.86 8.65
C VAL A 73 -8.00 -2.29 8.56
N LEU A 74 -8.64 -2.62 7.44
CA LEU A 74 -9.13 -3.97 7.17
C LEU A 74 -8.08 -4.83 6.47
N SER A 75 -7.43 -4.26 5.46
CA SER A 75 -6.38 -4.92 4.68
C SER A 75 -5.50 -3.89 3.98
N LEU A 76 -4.32 -4.33 3.55
CA LEU A 76 -3.40 -3.47 2.81
C LEU A 76 -2.63 -4.25 1.75
N CYS A 77 -2.29 -3.56 0.67
CA CYS A 77 -1.58 -4.08 -0.48
C CYS A 77 -0.58 -3.03 -0.97
N VAL A 78 0.62 -3.45 -1.35
CA VAL A 78 1.66 -2.57 -1.89
C VAL A 78 1.74 -2.69 -3.40
N TYR A 79 1.95 -1.56 -4.06
CA TYR A 79 2.13 -1.42 -5.50
C TYR A 79 3.47 -0.76 -5.80
#